data_AF-A0A1Y5I9U5-F1
#
_entry.id   AF-A0A1Y5I9U5-F1
#
_cell.length_a   1.000
_cell.length_b   1.000
_cell.length_c   1.000
_cell.angle_alpha   90.00
_cell.angle_beta   90.00
_cell.angle_gamma   90.00
#
_symmetry.space_group_name_H-M   'P 1'
#
loop_
_entity.id
_entity.type
_entity.pdbx_description
1 polymer ?
#
loop_
_entity_poly.entity_id
_entity_poly.type
_entity_poly.pdbx_seq_one_letter_code
_entity_poly.pdbx_strand_id
1 'polypeptide(L)'
;MRARRRRLASFGWQRRTGAGGDVTIEAGAAAVGNGGALFLRGGTSASGTGGDVVIDAGDSTTLASTYEGVVHIAPNAASFVRIGESANKQVQTDIFGDVTVHGDLVTTSSLVYATTYSSYVQVSTSQDGMFQQEVRAPAVTGLDA
;
A
#
# COMPACT_ATOMS: atom_id res chain seq x y z
N MET A 1 -4.54 -33.74 35.57
CA MET A 1 -4.89 -32.84 34.44
C MET A 1 -3.89 -33.07 33.31
N ARG A 2 -4.34 -33.43 32.11
CA ARG A 2 -3.44 -33.83 30.99
C ARG A 2 -3.32 -32.65 30.01
N ALA A 3 -2.17 -31.98 30.02
CA ALA A 3 -1.92 -30.86 29.11
C ALA A 3 -1.94 -31.35 27.65
N ARG A 4 -2.87 -30.83 26.86
CA ARG A 4 -2.89 -31.08 25.41
C ARG A 4 -1.73 -30.28 24.81
N ARG A 5 -0.65 -30.96 24.43
CA ARG A 5 0.45 -30.35 23.67
C ARG A 5 -0.11 -29.94 22.29
N ARG A 6 -0.23 -28.64 22.03
CA ARG A 6 -0.52 -28.13 20.68
C ARG A 6 0.71 -28.42 19.82
N ARG A 7 0.52 -29.23 18.78
CA ARG A 7 1.52 -29.49 17.76
C ARG A 7 1.68 -28.19 16.95
N LEU A 8 2.82 -27.51 17.08
CA LEU A 8 3.26 -26.55 16.06
C LEU A 8 3.62 -27.36 14.81
N ALA A 9 3.01 -27.04 13.68
CA ALA A 9 3.54 -27.42 12.37
C ALA A 9 4.29 -26.20 11.84
N SER A 10 5.62 -26.26 11.82
CA SER A 10 6.43 -25.34 11.03
C SER A 10 6.74 -26.03 9.71
N PHE A 11 6.60 -25.30 8.61
CA PHE A 11 6.99 -25.77 7.28
C PHE A 11 8.21 -24.95 6.85
N GLY A 12 9.39 -25.56 6.83
CA GLY A 12 10.63 -24.90 6.46
C GLY A 12 11.17 -25.45 5.15
N TRP A 13 11.21 -24.62 4.11
CA TRP A 13 11.88 -24.93 2.85
C TRP A 13 13.21 -24.16 2.82
N GLN A 14 14.32 -24.80 3.19
CA GLN A 14 15.66 -24.23 3.01
C GLN A 14 16.47 -25.09 2.05
N ARG A 15 16.99 -24.47 0.98
CA ARG A 15 17.94 -25.08 0.04
C ARG A 15 19.26 -24.30 0.15
N ARG A 16 20.37 -25.03 0.27
CA ARG A 16 21.71 -24.46 0.51
C ARG A 16 22.50 -24.13 -0.75
N THR A 17 22.09 -24.59 -1.95
CA THR A 17 22.91 -24.46 -3.18
C THR A 17 22.10 -24.41 -4.49
N GLY A 18 20.87 -23.89 -4.50
CA GLY A 18 20.08 -23.73 -5.74
C GLY A 18 18.94 -22.72 -5.59
N ALA A 19 18.28 -22.33 -6.68
CA ALA A 19 17.10 -21.47 -6.64
C ALA A 19 16.02 -22.06 -5.71
N GLY A 20 15.36 -21.20 -4.95
CA GLY A 20 14.19 -21.57 -4.14
C GLY A 20 13.05 -22.11 -5.02
N GLY A 21 12.14 -22.88 -4.43
CA GLY A 21 10.92 -23.34 -5.12
C GLY A 21 9.75 -22.40 -4.86
N ASP A 22 8.83 -22.31 -5.82
CA ASP A 22 7.61 -21.52 -5.68
C ASP A 22 6.56 -22.25 -4.84
N VAL A 23 5.78 -21.48 -4.07
CA VAL A 23 4.60 -21.95 -3.34
C VAL A 23 3.39 -21.14 -3.80
N THR A 24 2.40 -21.83 -4.36
CA THR A 24 1.14 -21.23 -4.79
C THR A 24 0.01 -21.61 -3.83
N ILE A 25 -0.72 -20.62 -3.33
CA ILE A 25 -1.89 -20.80 -2.48
C ILE A 25 -3.08 -20.14 -3.17
N GLU A 26 -4.08 -20.93 -3.51
CA GLU A 26 -5.28 -20.47 -4.23
C GLU A 26 -6.55 -20.88 -3.50
N ALA A 27 -7.55 -20.01 -3.50
CA ALA A 27 -8.90 -20.39 -3.11
C ALA A 27 -9.63 -21.04 -4.30
N GLY A 28 -10.61 -21.90 -4.03
CA GLY A 28 -11.31 -22.64 -5.09
C GLY A 28 -12.02 -21.71 -6.08
N ALA A 29 -11.97 -22.01 -7.37
CA ALA A 29 -12.72 -21.26 -8.38
C ALA A 29 -14.15 -21.81 -8.53
N ALA A 30 -15.10 -20.95 -8.91
CA ALA A 30 -16.46 -21.35 -9.27
C ALA A 30 -16.80 -20.87 -10.68
N ALA A 31 -17.36 -21.77 -11.50
CA ALA A 31 -17.82 -21.43 -12.85
C ALA A 31 -19.15 -20.65 -12.85
N VAL A 32 -19.97 -20.86 -11.82
CA VAL A 32 -21.22 -20.14 -11.58
C VAL A 32 -21.31 -19.84 -10.07
N GLY A 33 -21.54 -18.57 -9.73
CA GLY A 33 -21.54 -18.10 -8.34
C GLY A 33 -20.18 -17.53 -7.91
N ASN A 34 -20.01 -17.30 -6.60
CA ASN A 34 -18.80 -16.70 -6.06
C ASN A 34 -17.67 -17.73 -6.00
N GLY A 35 -16.45 -17.33 -6.35
CA GLY A 35 -15.24 -18.09 -6.02
C GLY A 35 -15.02 -18.23 -4.51
N GLY A 36 -14.03 -19.02 -4.15
CA GLY A 36 -13.57 -19.21 -2.78
C GLY A 36 -12.79 -18.01 -2.26
N ALA A 37 -12.68 -17.93 -0.94
CA ALA A 37 -11.89 -16.90 -0.25
C ALA A 37 -10.70 -17.52 0.47
N LEU A 38 -9.56 -16.84 0.45
CA LEU A 38 -8.43 -17.15 1.31
C LEU A 38 -8.50 -16.26 2.56
N PHE A 39 -8.63 -16.87 3.74
CA PHE A 39 -8.63 -16.17 5.01
C PHE A 39 -7.30 -16.37 5.74
N LEU A 40 -6.51 -15.31 5.85
CA LEU A 40 -5.29 -15.26 6.67
C LEU A 40 -5.59 -14.42 7.92
N ARG A 41 -5.52 -15.03 9.09
CA ARG A 41 -5.81 -14.37 10.36
C ARG A 41 -4.93 -14.94 11.47
N GLY A 42 -4.34 -14.05 12.27
CA GLY A 42 -3.60 -14.45 13.46
C GLY A 42 -4.53 -14.88 14.60
N GLY A 43 -3.99 -15.58 15.60
CA GLY A 43 -4.80 -16.17 16.67
C GLY A 43 -5.60 -15.14 17.47
N THR A 44 -6.73 -15.51 18.06
CA THR A 44 -7.42 -14.66 19.04
C THR A 44 -7.06 -15.09 20.46
N SER A 45 -6.88 -14.15 21.38
CA SER A 45 -6.68 -14.42 22.80
C SER A 45 -7.74 -13.69 23.63
N ALA A 46 -8.31 -14.39 24.62
CA ALA A 46 -9.36 -13.84 25.49
C ALA A 46 -8.80 -13.01 26.65
N SER A 47 -7.54 -13.24 27.03
CA SER A 47 -6.90 -12.64 28.20
C SER A 47 -5.53 -12.04 27.91
N GLY A 48 -5.15 -11.93 26.64
CA GLY A 48 -3.87 -11.38 26.20
C GLY A 48 -3.94 -10.89 24.76
N THR A 49 -2.80 -10.64 24.15
CA THR A 49 -2.74 -10.20 22.74
C THR A 49 -3.15 -11.34 21.81
N GLY A 50 -3.85 -11.01 20.73
CA GLY A 50 -4.00 -11.92 19.61
C GLY A 50 -2.65 -12.30 18.97
N GLY A 51 -2.69 -13.12 17.94
CA GLY A 51 -1.55 -13.36 17.06
C GLY A 51 -1.65 -12.46 15.83
N ASP A 52 -0.51 -12.22 15.22
CA ASP A 52 -0.37 -11.41 14.02
C ASP A 52 -0.31 -12.28 12.76
N VAL A 53 -0.55 -11.65 11.62
CA VAL A 53 -0.15 -12.17 10.31
C VAL A 53 0.98 -11.27 9.83
N VAL A 54 2.15 -11.84 9.64
CA VAL A 54 3.32 -11.13 9.10
C VAL A 54 3.55 -11.65 7.69
N ILE A 55 3.56 -10.73 6.72
CA ILE A 55 3.89 -11.02 5.32
C ILE A 55 5.14 -10.21 5.02
N ASP A 56 6.23 -10.91 4.75
CA ASP A 56 7.54 -10.34 4.43
C ASP A 56 8.02 -11.00 3.14
N ALA A 57 8.44 -10.19 2.18
CA ALA A 57 8.95 -10.66 0.90
C ALA A 57 10.46 -10.97 0.93
N GLY A 58 11.15 -10.66 2.04
CA GLY A 58 12.57 -10.90 2.24
C GLY A 58 13.46 -9.86 1.56
N ASP A 59 14.75 -9.88 1.88
CA ASP A 59 15.77 -8.99 1.35
C ASP A 59 16.79 -9.74 0.47
N SER A 60 17.41 -9.03 -0.47
CA SER A 60 18.58 -9.58 -1.18
C SER A 60 19.84 -9.29 -0.39
N THR A 61 20.50 -10.35 0.10
CA THR A 61 21.80 -10.22 0.77
C THR A 61 22.96 -9.91 -0.18
N THR A 62 22.72 -9.92 -1.50
CA THR A 62 23.70 -9.49 -2.49
C THR A 62 23.45 -8.05 -2.90
N LEU A 63 24.44 -7.18 -2.69
CA LEU A 63 24.47 -5.77 -3.12
C LEU A 63 24.36 -5.58 -4.66
N ALA A 64 24.28 -6.67 -5.41
CA ALA A 64 24.22 -6.70 -6.87
C ALA A 64 22.78 -6.76 -7.42
N SER A 65 21.78 -6.97 -6.56
CA SER A 65 20.38 -7.00 -6.95
C SER A 65 19.70 -5.71 -6.50
N THR A 66 19.04 -5.01 -7.42
CA THR A 66 18.06 -3.96 -7.09
C THR A 66 16.68 -4.52 -6.72
N TYR A 67 16.51 -5.84 -6.80
CA TYR A 67 15.29 -6.51 -6.38
C TYR A 67 15.37 -6.81 -4.90
N GLU A 68 14.74 -5.94 -4.11
CA GLU A 68 14.25 -6.27 -2.78
C GLU A 68 12.99 -7.13 -2.90
N GLY A 69 12.65 -7.88 -1.86
CA GLY A 69 11.38 -8.59 -1.82
C GLY A 69 10.21 -7.61 -1.93
N VAL A 70 9.30 -7.89 -2.86
CA VAL A 70 8.09 -7.08 -3.04
C VAL A 70 6.84 -7.89 -2.69
N VAL A 71 5.93 -7.29 -1.93
CA VAL A 71 4.58 -7.82 -1.72
C VAL A 71 3.63 -7.13 -2.70
N HIS A 72 3.17 -7.85 -3.73
CA HIS A 72 2.14 -7.35 -4.65
C HIS A 72 0.74 -7.75 -4.17
N ILE A 73 -0.13 -6.76 -3.94
CA ILE A 73 -1.53 -6.94 -3.50
C ILE A 73 -2.51 -6.46 -4.59
N ALA A 74 -2.21 -6.61 -5.89
CA ALA A 74 -3.12 -6.23 -6.99
C ALA A 74 -2.62 -6.52 -8.43
N PRO A 75 -2.05 -7.68 -8.80
CA PRO A 75 -1.25 -7.71 -10.04
C PRO A 75 -2.00 -7.56 -11.38
N ASN A 76 -3.33 -7.45 -11.45
CA ASN A 76 -4.04 -7.44 -12.77
C ASN A 76 -5.55 -7.07 -12.77
N ALA A 77 -6.22 -6.80 -11.65
CA ALA A 77 -7.63 -6.38 -11.62
C ALA A 77 -7.88 -5.35 -10.51
N ALA A 78 -9.00 -4.61 -10.59
CA ALA A 78 -9.41 -3.65 -9.58
C ALA A 78 -9.32 -4.28 -8.18
N SER A 79 -8.44 -3.71 -7.35
CA SER A 79 -8.15 -4.20 -6.02
C SER A 79 -8.38 -3.07 -5.03
N PHE A 80 -9.01 -3.37 -3.90
CA PHE A 80 -9.12 -2.45 -2.79
C PHE A 80 -8.42 -3.07 -1.58
N VAL A 81 -7.56 -2.29 -0.94
CA VAL A 81 -6.94 -2.67 0.34
C VAL A 81 -7.63 -1.85 1.41
N ARG A 82 -8.27 -2.52 2.38
CA ARG A 82 -8.84 -1.88 3.56
C ARG A 82 -7.92 -2.15 4.75
N ILE A 83 -7.49 -1.09 5.42
CA ILE A 83 -6.60 -1.16 6.59
C ILE A 83 -7.20 -0.28 7.69
N GLY A 84 -7.08 -0.71 8.95
CA GLY A 84 -7.52 0.09 10.10
C GLY A 84 -9.03 0.07 10.37
N GLU A 85 -9.77 -0.86 9.78
CA GLU A 85 -11.21 -1.01 10.00
C GLU A 85 -11.51 -1.98 11.14
N SER A 86 -12.22 -1.52 12.17
CA SER A 86 -12.87 -2.37 13.15
C SER A 86 -14.37 -2.15 13.08
N ALA A 87 -15.14 -3.21 13.32
CA ALA A 87 -16.61 -3.18 13.25
C ALA A 87 -17.24 -2.10 14.14
N ASN A 88 -16.51 -1.62 15.16
CA ASN A 88 -17.05 -0.71 16.18
C ASN A 88 -16.28 0.60 16.32
N LYS A 89 -15.15 0.78 15.62
CA LYS A 89 -14.34 2.02 15.71
C LYS A 89 -13.30 2.10 14.59
N GLN A 90 -12.90 3.32 14.27
CA GLN A 90 -11.68 3.54 13.49
C GLN A 90 -10.47 3.12 14.33
N VAL A 91 -9.55 2.37 13.72
CA VAL A 91 -8.31 1.93 14.37
C VAL A 91 -7.16 2.77 13.81
N GLN A 92 -6.36 3.35 14.70
CA GLN A 92 -5.12 3.99 14.29
C GLN A 92 -4.24 2.98 13.56
N THR A 93 -3.80 3.36 12.36
CA THR A 93 -2.90 2.56 11.53
C THR A 93 -1.75 3.45 11.14
N ASP A 94 -0.53 3.00 11.42
CA ASP A 94 0.69 3.72 11.11
C ASP A 94 1.43 3.00 9.97
N ILE A 95 1.95 3.76 9.00
CA ILE A 95 2.84 3.27 7.94
C ILE A 95 4.21 3.88 8.21
N PHE A 96 5.23 3.03 8.35
CA PHE A 96 6.60 3.46 8.59
C PHE A 96 7.41 3.44 7.30
N GLY A 97 8.27 4.45 7.11
CA GLY A 97 9.09 4.61 5.91
C GLY A 97 8.45 5.51 4.85
N ASP A 98 9.05 5.53 3.67
CA ASP A 98 8.57 6.33 2.55
C ASP A 98 7.33 5.70 1.91
N VAL A 99 6.35 6.53 1.58
CA VAL A 99 5.14 6.12 0.86
C VAL A 99 5.10 6.84 -0.48
N THR A 100 5.14 6.07 -1.56
CA THR A 100 5.00 6.60 -2.93
C THR A 100 3.71 6.09 -3.55
N VAL A 101 2.92 7.00 -4.13
CA VAL A 101 1.72 6.68 -4.89
C VAL A 101 1.98 7.02 -6.36
N HIS A 102 1.86 6.03 -7.23
CA HIS A 102 1.88 6.25 -8.67
C HIS A 102 0.44 6.40 -9.18
N GLY A 103 0.05 7.63 -9.52
CA GLY A 103 -1.32 7.96 -9.96
C GLY A 103 -2.03 8.91 -8.99
N ASP A 104 -3.35 8.87 -8.99
CA ASP A 104 -4.17 9.79 -8.21
C ASP A 104 -4.30 9.33 -6.74
N LEU A 105 -4.14 10.28 -5.82
CA LEU A 105 -4.45 10.11 -4.40
C LEU A 105 -5.69 10.95 -4.06
N VAL A 106 -6.78 10.28 -3.67
CA VAL A 106 -8.03 10.94 -3.25
C VAL A 106 -8.27 10.65 -1.76
N THR A 107 -8.38 11.70 -0.95
CA THR A 107 -8.79 11.62 0.45
C THR A 107 -10.22 12.13 0.60
N THR A 108 -11.07 11.41 1.33
CA THR A 108 -12.51 11.73 1.41
C THR A 108 -12.88 12.61 2.60
N SER A 109 -12.02 12.69 3.62
CA SER A 109 -12.35 13.37 4.88
C SER A 109 -11.34 14.45 5.22
N SER A 110 -10.10 14.08 5.52
CA SER A 110 -9.05 15.04 5.88
C SER A 110 -7.67 14.42 5.70
N LEU A 111 -6.69 15.24 5.36
CA LEU A 111 -5.27 14.94 5.42
C LEU A 111 -4.65 15.93 6.40
N VAL A 112 -4.28 15.45 7.59
CA VAL A 112 -3.73 16.27 8.67
C VAL A 112 -2.28 15.88 8.92
N TYR A 113 -1.39 16.87 8.94
CA TYR A 113 0.03 16.67 9.26
C TYR A 113 0.27 17.07 10.71
N ALA A 114 0.51 16.10 11.59
CA ALA A 114 0.92 16.35 12.97
C ALA A 114 2.46 16.45 13.02
N THR A 115 3.00 17.52 13.62
CA THR A 115 4.45 17.72 13.66
C THR A 115 4.99 17.60 15.09
N THR A 116 6.13 16.91 15.21
CA THR A 116 7.18 17.24 16.20
C THR A 116 8.48 17.66 15.48
N TYR A 117 8.56 17.47 14.16
CA TYR A 117 9.68 17.84 13.30
C TYR A 117 9.19 18.69 12.12
N SER A 118 10.03 19.65 11.70
CA SER A 118 9.76 20.57 10.60
C SER A 118 9.39 19.80 9.33
N SER A 119 8.14 19.88 8.91
CA SER A 119 7.60 19.18 7.76
C SER A 119 7.16 20.22 6.73
N TYR A 120 7.72 20.16 5.53
CA TYR A 120 7.30 20.97 4.39
C TYR A 120 6.51 20.10 3.42
N VAL A 121 5.28 20.49 3.10
CA VAL A 121 4.57 19.93 1.95
C VAL A 121 5.08 20.69 0.72
N GLN A 122 5.80 20.01 -0.15
CA GLN A 122 6.19 20.56 -1.46
C GLN A 122 5.24 19.99 -2.51
N VAL A 123 4.43 20.87 -3.10
CA VAL A 123 3.62 20.52 -4.26
C VAL A 123 4.34 21.08 -5.49
N SER A 124 4.89 20.21 -6.32
CA SER A 124 5.41 20.57 -7.63
C SER A 124 4.44 20.06 -8.69
N THR A 125 4.09 20.93 -9.64
CA THR A 125 3.32 20.54 -10.81
C THR A 125 4.09 21.05 -12.04
N SER A 126 4.24 20.22 -13.07
CA SER A 126 4.72 20.70 -14.37
C SER A 126 3.51 21.12 -15.17
N GLN A 127 3.23 22.42 -15.25
CA GLN A 127 2.17 22.95 -16.09
C GLN A 127 2.76 23.36 -17.44
N ASP A 128 2.26 22.79 -18.54
CA ASP A 128 2.63 23.20 -19.91
C ASP A 128 1.82 24.46 -20.28
N GLY A 129 2.47 25.62 -20.17
CA GLY A 129 1.82 26.93 -20.26
C GLY A 129 1.80 27.49 -21.67
N MET A 130 0.70 27.28 -22.41
CA MET A 130 0.40 28.06 -23.61
C MET A 130 -0.23 29.40 -23.20
N PHE A 131 0.58 30.45 -23.04
CA PHE A 131 0.10 31.82 -22.88
C PHE A 131 0.03 32.51 -24.25
N GLN A 132 -1.16 32.75 -24.79
CA GLN A 132 -1.36 33.72 -25.88
C GLN A 132 -1.48 35.13 -25.30
N GLN A 133 -0.44 35.94 -25.49
CA GLN A 133 -0.48 37.37 -25.21
C GLN A 133 -1.20 38.08 -26.37
N GLU A 134 -2.48 38.42 -26.22
CA GLU A 134 -3.15 39.34 -27.13
C GLU A 134 -2.67 40.77 -26.81
N VAL A 135 -1.68 41.28 -27.56
CA VAL A 135 -1.26 42.68 -27.49
C VAL A 135 -2.35 43.53 -28.16
N ARG A 136 -3.30 44.04 -27.37
CA ARG A 136 -4.21 45.10 -27.86
C ARG A 136 -3.50 46.44 -27.80
N ALA A 137 -3.20 47.00 -28.97
CA ALA A 137 -2.65 48.35 -29.10
C ALA A 137 -3.63 49.40 -28.51
N PRO A 138 -3.16 50.44 -27.80
CA PRO A 138 -4.03 51.48 -27.27
C PRO A 138 -4.66 52.29 -28.40
N ALA A 139 -5.94 52.63 -28.27
CA ALA A 139 -6.57 53.60 -29.15
C ALA A 139 -5.94 54.97 -28.93
N VAL A 140 -5.32 55.53 -29.98
CA VAL A 140 -4.78 56.89 -29.97
C VAL A 140 -5.95 57.86 -29.89
N THR A 141 -6.17 58.45 -28.72
CA THR A 141 -7.10 59.57 -28.56
C THR A 141 -6.34 60.87 -28.77
N GLY A 142 -6.57 61.53 -29.90
CA GLY A 142 -6.12 62.91 -30.12
C GLY A 142 -5.98 63.23 -31.60
N LEU A 143 -6.95 63.97 -32.13
CA LEU A 143 -7.07 64.77 -33.37
C LEU A 143 -8.61 64.82 -33.56
N ASP A 144 -9.32 65.85 -33.10
CA ASP A 144 -9.32 67.19 -33.69
C ASP A 144 -9.49 68.30 -32.64
N ALA A 145 -8.87 69.44 -32.95
CA ALA A 145 -8.99 70.72 -32.25
C ALA A 145 -10.29 71.46 -32.60
#